data_AF-A0A5K1B8A6-F1
#
_entry.id   AF-A0A5K1B8A6-F1
#
_cell.length_a   1.000
_cell.length_b   1.000
_cell.length_c   1.000
_cell.angle_alpha   90.00
_cell.angle_beta   90.00
_cell.angle_gamma   90.00
#
_symmetry.space_group_name_H-M   'P 1'
#
loop_
_entity.id
_entity.type
_entity.pdbx_description
1 polymer ?
#
loop_
_entity_poly.entity_id
_entity_poly.type
_entity_poly.pdbx_seq_one_letter_code
_entity_poly.pdbx_strand_id
1 'polypeptide(L)' 'YGESPFEFALGESGGSLQLAIMNGQVKWPSGPNPPYPAQLHQFVIWMLQTQVALRPCIDDIIVHVDKLLSKFTP' A
#
# COMPACT_ATOMS: atom_id res chain seq x y z
N TYR A 1 -3.42 -9.63 -1.11
CA TYR A 1 -2.49 -10.69 -0.67
C TYR A 1 -2.92 -11.38 0.63
N GLY A 2 -4.15 -11.19 1.14
CA GLY A 2 -4.64 -11.86 2.35
C GLY A 2 -4.03 -11.39 3.69
N GLU A 3 -2.89 -10.72 3.65
CA GLU A 3 -2.13 -10.28 4.83
C GLU A 3 -1.83 -8.77 4.78
N SER A 4 -1.44 -8.21 5.93
CA SER A 4 -1.00 -6.82 6.07
C SER A 4 0.31 -6.55 5.31
N PRO A 5 0.47 -5.39 4.64
CA PRO A 5 1.73 -5.02 3.97
C PRO A 5 2.92 -4.81 4.91
N PHE A 6 2.69 -4.82 6.23
CA PHE A 6 3.70 -4.67 7.27
C PHE A 6 4.06 -6.00 7.96
N GLU A 7 3.36 -7.10 7.63
CA GLU A 7 3.51 -8.38 8.31
C GLU A 7 4.92 -8.99 8.17
N PHE A 8 5.63 -8.64 7.08
CA PHE A 8 7.02 -9.04 6.86
C PHE A 8 7.94 -8.68 8.04
N ALA A 9 7.63 -7.59 8.76
CA ALA A 9 8.44 -7.09 9.87
C ALA A 9 8.45 -8.06 11.06
N LEU A 10 7.46 -8.96 11.18
CA LEU A 10 7.43 -9.98 12.23
C LEU A 10 8.37 -11.16 11.95
N GLY A 11 8.67 -11.41 10.67
CA GLY A 11 9.54 -12.50 10.23
C GLY A 11 11.02 -12.12 10.11
N GLU A 12 11.34 -10.82 10.10
CA GLU A 12 12.72 -10.33 10.07
C GLU A 12 13.28 -10.27 11.50
N SER A 13 14.42 -10.92 11.76
CA SER A 13 15.06 -10.92 13.07
C SER A 13 15.33 -9.50 13.57
N GLY A 14 14.60 -9.06 14.60
CA GLY A 14 14.67 -7.70 15.15
C GLY A 14 13.73 -6.69 14.51
N GLY A 15 12.84 -7.11 13.60
CA GLY A 15 11.83 -6.26 13.02
C GLY A 15 10.73 -5.90 14.02
N SER A 16 10.33 -4.63 14.02
CA SER A 16 9.21 -4.12 14.81
C SER A 16 8.12 -3.66 13.86
N LEU A 17 6.94 -4.25 13.99
CA LEU A 17 5.74 -3.85 13.24
C LEU A 17 5.48 -2.35 13.38
N GLN A 18 5.66 -1.82 14.59
CA GLN A 18 5.43 -0.40 14.87
C GLN A 18 6.45 0.48 14.15
N LEU A 19 7.73 0.09 14.10
CA LEU A 19 8.74 0.82 13.32
C LEU A 19 8.45 0.75 11.81
N ALA A 20 8.02 -0.40 11.28
CA ALA A 20 7.66 -0.53 9.86
C ALA A 20 6.49 0.41 9.50
N ILE A 21 5.48 0.49 10.36
CA ILE A 21 4.33 1.40 10.19
C ILE A 21 4.77 2.86 10.29
N MET A 22 5.54 3.22 11.33
CA MET A 22 5.99 4.61 11.53
C MET A 22 6.88 5.11 10.39
N ASN A 23 7.65 4.22 9.76
CA ASN A 23 8.50 4.54 8.61
C ASN A 23 7.80 4.35 7.26
N GLY A 24 6.55 3.90 7.21
CA GLY A 24 5.82 3.66 5.96
C GLY A 24 6.45 2.58 5.08
N GLN A 25 7.16 1.63 5.70
CA GLN A 25 7.84 0.54 5.01
C GLN A 25 6.83 -0.54 4.63
N VAL A 26 6.25 -0.39 3.44
CA VAL A 26 5.33 -1.35 2.84
C VAL A 26 6.11 -2.34 1.97
N LYS A 27 5.87 -3.65 2.14
CA LYS A 27 6.35 -4.68 1.20
C LYS A 27 5.19 -5.40 0.55
N TRP A 28 5.41 -5.78 -0.70
CA TRP A 28 4.51 -6.62 -1.49
C TRP A 28 5.18 -7.97 -1.71
N PRO A 29 4.43 -9.08 -1.70
CA PRO A 29 5.00 -10.40 -2.00
C PRO A 29 5.68 -10.43 -3.38
N SER A 30 6.94 -10.87 -3.38
CA SER A 30 7.77 -11.02 -4.58
C SER A 30 7.36 -12.26 -5.39
N GLY A 31 7.29 -12.16 -6.72
CA GLY A 31 7.03 -13.32 -7.58
C GLY A 31 6.92 -12.94 -9.06
N PRO A 32 7.05 -13.92 -9.99
CA PRO A 32 7.10 -13.65 -11.43
C PRO A 32 5.79 -13.12 -12.03
N ASN A 33 4.67 -13.16 -11.28
CA ASN A 33 3.37 -12.63 -11.70
C ASN A 33 2.60 -12.12 -10.47
N PRO A 34 2.81 -10.87 -10.03
CA PRO A 34 2.02 -10.33 -8.94
C PRO A 34 0.53 -10.30 -9.33
N PRO A 35 -0.40 -10.75 -8.46
CA PRO A 35 -1.83 -10.80 -8.75
C PRO A 35 -2.47 -9.41 -8.90
N TYR A 36 -1.77 -8.34 -8.48
CA TYR A 36 -2.26 -6.98 -8.56
C TYR A 36 -1.30 -6.09 -9.36
N PRO A 37 -1.83 -5.10 -10.09
CA PRO A 37 -1.03 -4.20 -10.90
C PRO A 37 -0.24 -3.23 -10.03
N ALA A 38 0.91 -2.76 -10.54
CA ALA A 38 1.77 -1.80 -9.84
C ALA A 38 1.04 -0.49 -9.50
N GLN A 39 0.05 -0.09 -10.33
CA GLN A 39 -0.78 1.08 -10.08
C GLN A 39 -1.59 0.95 -8.79
N LEU A 40 -2.07 -0.24 -8.43
CA LEU A 40 -2.75 -0.47 -7.16
C LEU A 40 -1.75 -0.35 -5.99
N HIS A 41 -0.55 -0.90 -6.12
CA HIS A 41 0.50 -0.77 -5.10
C HIS A 41 0.84 0.69 -4.83
N GLN A 42 1.01 1.50 -5.89
CA GLN A 42 1.27 2.94 -5.74
C GLN A 42 0.09 3.69 -5.14
N PHE A 43 -1.14 3.33 -5.49
CA PHE A 43 -2.34 3.88 -4.88
C PHE A 43 -2.38 3.62 -3.36
N VAL A 44 -2.06 2.39 -2.93
CA VAL A 44 -1.98 2.06 -1.50
C VAL A 44 -0.85 2.83 -0.79
N ILE A 45 0.34 2.96 -1.39
CA ILE A 45 1.44 3.75 -0.82
C ILE A 45 1.04 5.23 -0.67
N TRP A 46 0.30 5.77 -1.64
CA TRP A 46 -0.25 7.13 -1.56
C TRP A 46 -1.25 7.31 -0.42
N MET A 47 -2.09 6.31 -0.11
CA MET A 47 -2.97 6.36 1.07
C MET A 47 -2.21 6.23 2.39
N LEU A 48 -1.08 5.51 2.41
CA LEU A 48 -0.31 5.20 3.61
C LEU A 48 0.81 6.21 3.92
N GLN A 49 0.71 7.45 3.44
CA GLN A 49 1.67 8.50 3.77
C GLN A 49 1.75 8.70 5.28
N THR A 50 2.98 8.63 5.82
CA THR A 50 3.27 8.80 7.25
C THR A 50 3.24 10.27 7.65
N GLN A 51 3.55 11.17 6.73
CA GLN A 51 3.41 12.61 6.92
C GLN A 51 1.94 13.00 6.75
N VAL A 52 1.33 13.50 7.83
CA VAL A 52 -0.10 13.87 7.85
C VAL A 52 -0.45 14.87 6.74
N ALA A 53 0.40 15.85 6.48
CA ALA A 53 0.18 16.86 5.44
C ALA A 53 0.19 16.31 4.00
N LEU A 54 0.78 15.13 3.78
CA LEU A 54 0.82 14.47 2.47
C LEU A 54 -0.22 13.35 2.35
N ARG A 55 -0.86 12.96 3.45
CA ARG A 55 -1.87 11.91 3.44
C ARG A 55 -3.15 12.45 2.79
N PRO A 56 -3.69 11.77 1.76
CA PRO A 56 -4.86 12.25 1.05
C PRO A 56 -6.10 12.23 1.93
N CYS A 57 -6.98 13.19 1.70
CA CYS A 57 -8.32 13.21 2.26
C CYS A 57 -9.19 12.16 1.57
N ILE A 58 -10.27 11.75 2.23
CA ILE A 58 -11.15 10.70 1.71
C ILE A 58 -11.76 11.04 0.34
N ASP A 59 -12.07 12.32 0.08
CA ASP A 59 -12.62 12.77 -1.20
C ASP A 59 -11.64 12.56 -2.36
N ASP A 60 -10.34 12.84 -2.15
CA ASP A 60 -9.31 12.59 -3.14
C ASP A 60 -9.16 11.08 -3.41
N ILE A 61 -9.26 10.26 -2.37
CA ILE A 61 -9.16 8.80 -2.47
C ILE A 61 -10.30 8.25 -3.34
N ILE A 62 -11.53 8.70 -3.12
CA ILE A 62 -12.71 8.29 -3.91
C ILE A 62 -12.49 8.60 -5.40
N VAL A 63 -12.10 9.84 -5.72
CA VAL A 63 -11.86 10.24 -7.11
C VAL A 63 -10.75 9.42 -7.77
N HIS A 64 -9.68 9.09 -7.03
CA HIS A 64 -8.56 8.33 -7.57
C HIS A 64 -8.84 6.84 -7.72
N VAL A 65 -9.63 6.24 -6.81
CA VAL A 65 -10.03 4.83 -6.95
C VAL A 65 -10.95 4.64 -8.14
N ASP A 66 -11.90 5.56 -8.39
CA ASP A 66 -12.77 5.49 -9.57
C ASP A 66 -11.95 5.53 -10.88
N LYS A 67 -10.98 6.45 -10.96
CA LYS A 67 -10.04 6.53 -12.09
C LYS A 67 -9.14 5.31 -12.22
N LEU A 68 -8.82 4.64 -11.12
CA LEU A 68 -8.04 3.41 -11.14
C LEU A 68 -8.90 2.27 -11.69
N LEU A 69 -10.10 2.09 -11.15
CA LEU A 69 -11.04 1.03 -11.54
C LEU A 69 -11.51 1.17 -12.99
N SER A 70 -11.67 2.40 -13.50
CA SER A 70 -12.05 2.63 -14.90
C SER A 70 -11.03 2.11 -15.92
N LYS A 71 -9.80 1.77 -15.49
CA LYS A 71 -8.75 1.19 -16.35
C LYS A 71 -8.81 -0.34 -16.41
N PHE A 72 -9.51 -0.98 -15.48
CA PHE A 72 -9.57 -2.43 -15.33
C PHE A 72 -11.00 -2.98 -15.42
N THR A 73 -12.00 -2.11 -15.47
CA THR A 73 -13.41 -2.46 -15.70
C THR A 73 -13.73 -2.19 -17.18
N PRO A 74 -14.33 -3.16 -17.92
CA PRO A 74 -14.77 -2.95 -19.30
C PRO A 74 -15.84 -1.86 -19.44
#